data_AF-A0A1F5ULZ2-F1
#
_entry.id   AF-A0A1F5ULZ2-F1
#
_cell.length_a   1.000
_cell.length_b   1.000
_cell.length_c   1.000
_cell.angle_alpha   90.00
_cell.angle_beta   90.00
_cell.angle_gamma   90.00
#
_symmetry.space_group_name_H-M   'P 1'
#
loop_
_entity.id
_entity.type
_entity.pdbx_description
1 polymer ?
#
loop_
_entity_poly.entity_id
_entity_poly.type
_entity_poly.pdbx_seq_one_letter_code
_entity_poly.pdbx_strand_id
1 'polypeptide(L)'
;MKKLLFGLFISFAFVLAADASERVRMGVYDLESSNISKDTALAVSEMLRAELFSTGRFVIVDKKNMEKVLKEQAFQQTGCTSSECAVEVGKILGVNIMATGSVTKLGTSINMSVTLTDVEKSESIAIEKGSCDSEDKLADLAKKIAFSIAIKTPLTGKVVRVSSQESIVVDLGATDNVTKGMKLLVSRIKEEIKDSTGKVIMREYEDVGEIELLDVQKDASRARFFNKKQPVKEGDLVKVSDAVITNNSDTSKIMQQIQGGGGSGSGSFIDPAWRSLILPGWGQFYNKDDFKGWVFTITGVLSAAGTITSYLDYSQKYNEYNIATDINQIEQKYQDANNAYQRFNGAIRITAAVWTLNLLDAVISFDPKKQHASSSDPNAMFCQSNGIDSVKVGYTVKW
;
A
#
# COMPACT_ATOMS: atom_id res chain seq x y z
N MET A 1 25.04 57.04 29.72
CA MET A 1 25.89 55.86 30.00
C MET A 1 25.34 55.20 31.26
N LYS A 2 24.87 53.96 31.36
CA LYS A 2 24.93 52.75 30.52
C LYS A 2 23.61 51.97 30.72
N LYS A 3 22.99 51.53 29.63
CA LYS A 3 22.04 50.41 29.61
C LYS A 3 22.80 49.17 29.13
N LEU A 4 22.25 47.99 29.46
CA LEU A 4 22.25 46.78 28.62
C LEU A 4 23.57 46.02 28.46
N LEU A 5 23.66 44.84 29.10
CA LEU A 5 23.62 43.51 28.45
C LEU A 5 24.33 42.47 29.32
N PHE A 6 23.52 41.70 30.04
CA PHE A 6 23.86 40.38 30.56
C PHE A 6 23.28 39.38 29.55
N GLY A 7 24.08 38.94 28.59
CA GLY A 7 23.77 37.83 27.68
C GLY A 7 24.84 36.76 27.90
N LEU A 8 24.57 35.71 28.67
CA LEU A 8 23.84 34.50 28.28
C LEU A 8 24.51 33.78 27.10
N PHE A 9 25.70 33.22 27.38
CA PHE A 9 26.37 32.23 26.54
C PHE A 9 26.07 30.84 27.13
N ILE A 10 24.79 30.44 27.11
CA ILE A 10 24.45 29.03 27.31
C ILE A 10 24.57 28.39 25.93
N SER A 11 25.67 27.66 25.79
CA SER A 11 25.92 26.64 24.77
C SER A 11 24.70 25.73 24.64
N PHE A 12 23.79 26.11 23.76
CA PHE A 12 22.72 25.26 23.28
C PHE A 12 23.32 24.38 22.19
N ALA A 13 24.02 23.32 22.62
CA ALA A 13 24.27 22.17 21.77
C ALA A 13 22.90 21.52 21.51
N PHE A 14 22.19 22.02 20.50
CA PHE A 14 21.00 21.37 19.98
C PHE A 14 21.49 20.13 19.24
N VAL A 15 21.59 19.03 19.98
CA VAL A 15 21.69 17.70 19.40
C VAL A 15 20.40 17.50 18.62
N LEU A 16 20.48 17.56 17.29
CA LEU A 16 19.43 17.08 16.41
C LEU A 16 19.35 15.57 16.60
N ALA A 17 18.53 15.13 17.55
CA ALA A 17 18.00 13.79 17.53
C ALA A 17 17.10 13.72 16.29
N ALA A 18 17.65 13.20 15.19
CA ALA A 18 16.85 12.69 14.10
C ALA A 18 16.13 11.44 14.64
N ASP A 19 14.98 11.63 15.27
CA ASP A 19 14.10 10.53 15.60
C ASP A 19 13.58 9.97 14.28
N ALA A 20 14.13 8.80 13.91
CA ALA A 20 13.67 8.02 12.79
C ALA A 20 12.21 7.64 13.06
N SER A 21 11.32 7.99 12.12
CA SER A 21 9.96 7.46 12.05
C SER A 21 9.97 5.98 12.41
N GLU A 22 9.29 5.61 13.50
CA GLU A 22 9.25 4.26 14.06
C GLU A 22 8.32 3.40 13.19
N ARG A 23 8.72 3.20 11.92
CA ARG A 23 8.00 2.37 10.96
C ARG A 23 7.93 0.94 11.48
N VAL A 24 6.77 0.30 11.31
CA VAL A 24 6.53 -1.07 11.75
C VAL A 24 7.60 -1.99 11.19
N ARG A 25 8.47 -2.49 12.07
CA ARG A 25 9.52 -3.45 11.72
C ARG A 25 8.89 -4.82 11.67
N MET A 26 9.05 -5.51 10.55
CA MET A 26 8.48 -6.83 10.35
C MET A 26 9.58 -7.85 10.04
N GLY A 27 9.57 -8.95 10.79
CA GLY A 27 10.33 -10.14 10.44
C GLY A 27 9.46 -11.07 9.61
N VAL A 28 10.01 -11.64 8.55
CA VAL A 28 9.34 -12.67 7.75
C VAL A 28 10.17 -13.94 7.90
N TYR A 29 9.60 -14.97 8.50
CA TYR A 29 10.25 -16.28 8.59
C TYR A 29 10.06 -17.06 7.30
N ASP A 30 10.95 -18.03 7.02
CA ASP A 30 10.79 -18.88 5.85
C ASP A 30 9.52 -19.73 5.99
N LEU A 31 8.70 -19.73 4.93
CA LEU A 31 7.45 -20.49 4.89
C LEU A 31 7.77 -21.98 4.86
N GLU A 32 7.05 -22.75 5.66
CA GLU A 32 7.20 -24.20 5.66
C GLU A 32 6.64 -24.82 4.38
N SER A 33 7.37 -25.80 3.84
CA SER A 33 6.92 -26.58 2.68
C SER A 33 6.10 -27.78 3.15
N SER A 34 4.89 -27.95 2.63
CA SER A 34 4.10 -29.18 2.79
C SER A 34 3.69 -29.74 1.43
N ASN A 35 4.18 -30.94 1.10
CA ASN A 35 3.96 -31.60 -0.20
C ASN A 35 4.39 -30.76 -1.43
N ILE A 36 5.28 -29.79 -1.23
CA ILE A 36 5.92 -28.96 -2.24
C ILE A 36 7.43 -28.94 -1.96
N SER A 37 8.25 -28.60 -2.96
CA SER A 37 9.69 -28.54 -2.77
C SER A 37 10.07 -27.46 -1.74
N LYS A 38 11.10 -27.74 -0.93
CA LYS A 38 11.64 -26.76 0.03
C LYS A 38 12.16 -25.51 -0.68
N ASP A 39 12.81 -25.68 -1.82
CA ASP A 39 13.34 -24.57 -2.61
C ASP A 39 12.22 -23.67 -3.14
N THR A 40 11.09 -24.25 -3.56
CA THR A 40 9.91 -23.47 -3.96
C THR A 40 9.38 -22.65 -2.79
N ALA A 41 9.24 -23.25 -1.59
CA ALA A 41 8.77 -22.51 -0.42
C ALA A 41 9.72 -21.37 -0.01
N LEU A 42 11.04 -21.59 -0.11
CA LEU A 42 12.06 -20.56 0.13
C LEU A 42 11.96 -19.43 -0.90
N ALA A 43 11.87 -19.77 -2.19
CA ALA A 43 11.72 -18.78 -3.26
C ALA A 43 10.46 -17.91 -3.07
N VAL A 44 9.33 -18.54 -2.72
CA VAL A 44 8.08 -17.84 -2.42
C VAL A 44 8.20 -16.97 -1.16
N SER A 45 8.98 -17.39 -0.16
CA SER A 45 9.26 -16.57 1.03
C SER A 45 10.02 -15.30 0.68
N GLU A 46 11.02 -15.39 -0.21
CA GLU A 46 11.74 -14.21 -0.72
C GLU A 46 10.83 -13.30 -1.54
N MET A 47 9.95 -13.87 -2.38
CA MET A 47 8.95 -13.09 -3.11
C MET A 47 8.02 -12.35 -2.14
N LEU A 48 7.52 -13.02 -1.10
CA LEU A 48 6.68 -12.40 -0.09
C LEU A 48 7.40 -11.26 0.64
N ARG A 49 8.68 -11.45 1.02
CA ARG A 49 9.52 -10.39 1.61
C ARG A 49 9.66 -9.18 0.69
N ALA A 50 9.98 -9.43 -0.58
CA ALA A 50 10.15 -8.39 -1.57
C ALA A 50 8.83 -7.62 -1.81
N GLU A 51 7.71 -8.32 -1.92
CA GLU A 51 6.40 -7.71 -2.12
C GLU A 51 5.96 -6.90 -0.88
N LEU A 52 6.15 -7.43 0.33
CA LEU A 52 5.89 -6.70 1.58
C LEU A 52 6.76 -5.44 1.69
N PHE A 53 8.04 -5.52 1.35
CA PHE A 53 8.93 -4.35 1.28
C PHE A 53 8.46 -3.33 0.23
N SER A 54 8.05 -3.81 -0.95
CA SER A 54 7.59 -2.96 -2.07
C SER A 54 6.34 -2.17 -1.75
N THR A 55 5.52 -2.63 -0.78
CA THR A 55 4.36 -1.87 -0.31
C THR A 55 4.75 -0.54 0.35
N GLY A 56 6.01 -0.39 0.78
CA GLY A 56 6.50 0.78 1.51
C GLY A 56 6.02 0.88 2.96
N ARG A 57 5.18 -0.07 3.41
CA ARG A 57 4.50 -0.04 4.72
C ARG A 57 5.33 -0.58 5.88
N PHE A 58 6.36 -1.36 5.59
CA PHE A 58 7.10 -2.12 6.59
C PHE A 58 8.60 -1.96 6.42
N VAL A 59 9.31 -1.94 7.54
CA VAL A 59 10.77 -2.14 7.54
C VAL A 59 11.01 -3.65 7.69
N ILE A 60 11.29 -4.31 6.57
CA ILE A 60 11.54 -5.75 6.54
C ILE A 60 12.96 -6.04 7.03
N VAL A 61 13.10 -6.96 7.99
CA VAL A 61 14.41 -7.42 8.44
C VAL A 61 15.03 -8.36 7.41
N ASP A 62 16.28 -8.07 7.02
CA ASP A 62 17.03 -8.90 6.08
C ASP A 62 17.21 -10.33 6.59
N LYS A 63 17.01 -11.30 5.69
CA LYS A 63 17.19 -12.73 5.98
C LYS A 63 18.56 -13.06 6.56
N LYS A 64 19.65 -12.48 6.00
CA LYS A 64 21.02 -12.74 6.49
C LYS A 64 21.21 -12.28 7.94
N ASN A 65 20.62 -11.14 8.31
CA ASN A 65 20.68 -10.62 9.67
C ASN A 65 19.86 -11.50 10.62
N MET A 66 18.68 -11.93 10.17
CA MET A 66 17.85 -12.89 10.92
C MET A 66 18.57 -14.22 11.15
N GLU A 67 19.16 -14.82 10.11
CA GLU A 67 19.92 -16.07 10.24
C GLU A 67 21.13 -15.93 11.16
N LYS A 68 21.87 -14.82 11.09
CA LYS A 68 23.02 -14.57 11.97
C LYS A 68 22.59 -14.59 13.43
N VAL A 69 21.54 -13.84 13.75
CA VAL A 69 20.99 -13.74 15.11
C VAL A 69 20.48 -15.10 15.61
N LEU A 70 19.80 -15.86 14.75
CA LEU A 70 19.28 -17.20 15.09
C LEU A 70 20.39 -18.26 15.26
N LYS A 71 21.48 -18.17 14.48
CA LYS A 71 22.65 -19.05 14.60
C LYS A 71 23.39 -18.81 15.91
N GLU A 72 23.51 -17.55 16.34
CA GLU A 72 24.14 -17.16 17.60
C GLU A 72 23.38 -17.68 18.83
N GLN A 73 22.06 -17.89 18.72
CA GLN A 73 21.19 -18.36 19.82
C GLN A 73 20.83 -19.86 19.74
N ALA A 74 21.53 -20.66 18.91
CA ALA A 74 21.32 -22.11 18.75
C ALA A 74 19.88 -22.54 18.38
N PHE A 75 19.09 -21.63 17.79
CA PHE A 75 17.66 -21.83 17.46
C PHE A 75 17.40 -22.82 16.30
N GLN A 76 18.44 -23.42 15.72
CA GLN A 76 18.40 -24.12 14.43
C GLN A 76 17.61 -25.45 14.41
N GLN A 77 17.14 -25.97 15.55
CA GLN A 77 16.65 -27.35 15.62
C GLN A 77 15.12 -27.52 15.49
N THR A 78 14.34 -26.45 15.56
CA THR A 78 12.87 -26.54 15.46
C THR A 78 12.32 -25.44 14.54
N GLY A 79 11.57 -25.82 13.50
CA GLY A 79 10.86 -24.87 12.64
C GLY A 79 9.98 -23.94 13.46
N CYS A 80 9.95 -22.65 13.07
CA CYS A 80 9.28 -21.61 13.83
C CYS A 80 7.89 -21.32 13.25
N THR A 81 6.93 -22.20 13.52
CA THR A 81 5.54 -22.05 13.04
C THR A 81 4.51 -21.77 14.11
N SER A 82 4.87 -21.86 15.38
CA SER A 82 3.97 -21.47 16.47
C SER A 82 4.05 -19.95 16.73
N SER A 83 2.95 -19.39 17.22
CA SER A 83 2.90 -17.99 17.69
C SER A 83 3.95 -17.71 18.76
N GLU A 84 4.22 -18.68 19.63
CA GLU A 84 5.17 -18.55 20.74
C GLU A 84 6.61 -18.46 20.22
N CYS A 85 6.97 -19.32 19.25
CA CYS A 85 8.27 -19.24 18.59
C CYS A 85 8.43 -17.92 17.84
N ALA A 86 7.40 -17.50 17.10
CA ALA A 86 7.42 -16.24 16.36
C ALA A 86 7.66 -15.06 17.31
N VAL A 87 7.02 -15.03 18.48
CA VAL A 87 7.22 -13.99 19.49
C VAL A 87 8.65 -13.97 20.04
N GLU A 88 9.22 -15.13 20.38
CA GLU A 88 10.57 -15.22 20.93
C GLU A 88 11.60 -14.73 19.91
N VAL A 89 11.53 -15.25 18.68
CA VAL A 89 12.38 -14.80 17.58
C VAL A 89 12.19 -13.31 17.30
N GLY A 90 10.94 -12.84 17.28
CA GLY A 90 10.62 -11.45 17.03
C GLY A 90 11.23 -10.49 18.06
N LYS A 91 11.23 -10.87 19.35
CA LYS A 91 11.85 -10.09 20.43
C LYS A 91 13.36 -9.96 20.24
N ILE A 92 14.03 -11.06 19.86
CA ILE A 92 15.48 -11.05 19.62
C ILE A 92 15.80 -10.17 18.39
N LEU A 93 14.97 -10.21 17.35
CA LEU A 93 15.15 -9.39 16.14
C LEU A 93 14.73 -7.92 16.31
N GLY A 94 14.09 -7.57 17.42
CA GLY A 94 13.56 -6.23 17.69
C GLY A 94 12.52 -5.80 16.66
N VAL A 95 11.64 -6.72 16.26
CA VAL A 95 10.54 -6.44 15.31
C VAL A 95 9.20 -6.33 16.04
N ASN A 96 8.29 -5.54 15.49
CA ASN A 96 6.95 -5.37 16.04
C ASN A 96 6.02 -6.52 15.62
N ILE A 97 6.20 -7.02 14.38
CA ILE A 97 5.37 -8.07 13.80
C ILE A 97 6.24 -9.18 13.21
N MET A 98 5.81 -10.42 13.41
CA MET A 98 6.39 -11.59 12.74
C MET A 98 5.38 -12.19 11.77
N ALA A 99 5.81 -12.43 10.53
CA ALA A 99 5.07 -13.18 9.53
C ALA A 99 5.64 -14.60 9.44
N THR A 100 4.82 -15.60 9.74
CA THR A 100 5.15 -17.03 9.61
C THR A 100 4.08 -17.72 8.76
N GLY A 101 4.34 -18.93 8.28
CA GLY A 101 3.35 -19.57 7.43
C GLY A 101 3.83 -20.82 6.73
N SER A 102 3.04 -21.27 5.75
CA SER A 102 3.36 -22.44 4.95
C SER A 102 2.80 -22.35 3.53
N VAL A 103 3.45 -23.09 2.63
CA VAL A 103 3.00 -23.35 1.26
C VAL A 103 2.71 -24.85 1.16
N THR A 104 1.47 -25.19 0.85
CA THR A 104 0.97 -26.57 0.86
C THR A 104 0.37 -26.96 -0.48
N LYS A 105 0.83 -28.05 -1.09
CA LYS A 105 0.24 -28.60 -2.31
C LYS A 105 -0.75 -29.73 -2.01
N LEU A 106 -1.99 -29.59 -2.47
CA LEU A 106 -3.07 -30.57 -2.36
C LEU A 106 -3.62 -30.88 -3.75
N GLY A 107 -3.20 -32.02 -4.31
CA GLY A 107 -3.54 -32.38 -5.68
C GLY A 107 -2.99 -31.36 -6.68
N THR A 108 -3.87 -30.68 -7.40
CA THR A 108 -3.53 -29.60 -8.34
C THR A 108 -3.52 -28.21 -7.69
N SER A 109 -4.10 -28.06 -6.50
CA SER A 109 -4.18 -26.76 -5.82
C SER A 109 -3.00 -26.56 -4.88
N ILE A 110 -2.42 -25.36 -4.90
CA ILE A 110 -1.36 -24.93 -3.99
C ILE A 110 -1.93 -23.81 -3.13
N ASN A 111 -1.95 -24.05 -1.82
CA ASN A 111 -2.41 -23.10 -0.82
C ASN A 111 -1.22 -22.44 -0.14
N MET A 112 -1.35 -21.15 0.13
CA MET A 112 -0.38 -20.37 0.88
C MET A 112 -1.12 -19.74 2.05
N SER A 113 -0.59 -19.89 3.27
CA SER A 113 -1.11 -19.19 4.45
C SER A 113 0.01 -18.48 5.19
N VAL A 114 -0.23 -17.22 5.53
CA VAL A 114 0.67 -16.36 6.28
C VAL A 114 -0.07 -15.84 7.52
N THR A 115 0.49 -16.10 8.69
CA THR A 115 0.01 -15.62 9.98
C THR A 115 0.87 -14.44 10.42
N LEU A 116 0.23 -13.34 10.81
CA LEU A 116 0.87 -12.17 11.39
C LEU A 116 0.73 -12.23 12.90
N THR A 117 1.83 -12.13 13.64
CA THR A 117 1.86 -12.14 15.10
C THR A 117 2.42 -10.83 15.63
N ASP A 118 1.68 -10.16 16.52
CA ASP A 118 2.13 -9.01 17.30
C ASP A 118 3.11 -9.51 18.37
N VAL A 119 4.36 -9.10 18.29
CA VAL A 119 5.44 -9.59 19.16
C VAL A 119 5.30 -9.08 20.60
N GLU A 120 4.71 -7.91 20.77
CA GLU A 120 4.51 -7.31 22.10
C GLU A 120 3.33 -7.98 22.82
N LYS A 121 2.22 -8.17 22.12
CA LYS A 121 0.99 -8.77 22.68
C LYS A 121 1.00 -10.29 22.72
N SER A 122 1.87 -10.93 21.96
CA SER A 122 1.87 -12.37 21.74
C SER A 122 0.58 -12.91 21.13
N GLU A 123 -0.03 -12.14 20.23
CA GLU A 123 -1.33 -12.46 19.63
C GLU A 123 -1.27 -12.42 18.09
N SER A 124 -2.05 -13.29 17.45
CA SER A 124 -2.19 -13.27 15.99
C SER A 124 -3.07 -12.10 15.55
N ILE A 125 -2.52 -11.17 14.77
CA ILE A 125 -3.20 -9.99 14.22
C ILE A 125 -4.16 -10.43 13.11
N ALA A 126 -3.66 -11.22 12.17
CA ALA A 126 -4.41 -11.68 11.01
C ALA A 126 -3.80 -12.95 10.43
N ILE A 127 -4.60 -13.70 9.68
CA ILE A 127 -4.14 -14.82 8.87
C ILE A 127 -4.60 -14.57 7.44
N GLU A 128 -3.65 -14.34 6.55
CA GLU A 128 -3.92 -14.21 5.11
C GLU A 128 -3.69 -15.54 4.42
N LYS A 129 -4.63 -15.89 3.55
CA LYS A 129 -4.61 -17.15 2.81
C LYS A 129 -4.97 -16.91 1.37
N GLY A 130 -4.45 -17.75 0.50
CA GLY A 130 -4.95 -17.86 -0.86
C GLY A 130 -4.47 -19.12 -1.53
N SER A 131 -4.98 -19.37 -2.72
CA SER A 131 -4.72 -20.58 -3.48
C SER A 131 -4.46 -20.29 -4.94
N CYS A 132 -3.75 -21.19 -5.60
CA CYS A 132 -3.50 -21.17 -7.03
C CYS A 132 -3.36 -22.60 -7.58
N ASP A 133 -3.46 -22.77 -8.90
CA ASP A 133 -3.47 -24.10 -9.53
C ASP A 133 -2.11 -24.52 -10.12
N SER A 134 -1.09 -23.66 -10.04
CA SER A 134 0.23 -23.90 -10.61
C SER A 134 1.32 -23.12 -9.87
N GLU A 135 2.56 -23.65 -9.85
CA GLU A 135 3.69 -22.99 -9.19
C GLU A 135 4.03 -21.64 -9.84
N ASP A 136 3.81 -21.48 -11.15
CA ASP A 136 4.02 -20.21 -11.86
C ASP A 136 3.17 -19.05 -11.33
N LYS A 137 2.03 -19.34 -10.68
CA LYS A 137 1.13 -18.34 -10.10
C LYS A 137 1.49 -17.99 -8.65
N LEU A 138 2.51 -18.63 -8.06
CA LEU A 138 2.89 -18.38 -6.66
C LEU A 138 3.42 -16.97 -6.44
N ALA A 139 4.09 -16.38 -7.45
CA ALA A 139 4.53 -14.99 -7.39
C ALA A 139 3.34 -14.02 -7.27
N ASP A 140 2.32 -14.20 -8.12
CA ASP A 140 1.09 -13.40 -8.07
C ASP A 140 0.34 -13.60 -6.75
N LEU A 141 0.33 -14.83 -6.22
CA LEU A 141 -0.30 -15.14 -4.95
C LEU A 141 0.43 -14.46 -3.79
N ALA A 142 1.76 -14.50 -3.75
CA ALA A 142 2.58 -13.82 -2.74
C ALA A 142 2.34 -12.31 -2.77
N LYS A 143 2.27 -11.71 -3.96
CA LYS A 143 1.94 -10.28 -4.14
C LYS A 143 0.55 -9.92 -3.60
N LYS A 144 -0.47 -10.73 -3.92
CA LYS A 144 -1.84 -10.52 -3.41
C LYS A 144 -1.89 -10.60 -1.89
N ILE A 145 -1.22 -11.59 -1.30
CA ILE A 145 -1.15 -11.76 0.16
C ILE A 145 -0.40 -10.58 0.80
N ALA A 146 0.75 -10.16 0.27
CA ALA A 146 1.49 -9.01 0.78
C ALA A 146 0.64 -7.72 0.77
N PHE A 147 -0.13 -7.49 -0.28
CA PHE A 147 -1.03 -6.35 -0.38
C PHE A 147 -2.17 -6.42 0.64
N SER A 148 -2.75 -7.62 0.82
CA SER A 148 -3.78 -7.85 1.85
C SER A 148 -3.25 -7.61 3.27
N ILE A 149 -2.03 -8.09 3.55
CA ILE A 149 -1.32 -7.84 4.82
C ILE A 149 -1.13 -6.33 5.03
N ALA A 150 -0.66 -5.60 4.01
CA ALA A 150 -0.44 -4.17 4.08
C ALA A 150 -1.72 -3.37 4.40
N ILE A 151 -2.87 -3.80 3.88
CA ILE A 151 -4.17 -3.18 4.16
C ILE A 151 -4.64 -3.48 5.59
N LYS A 152 -4.53 -4.75 6.02
CA LYS A 152 -5.07 -5.22 7.30
C LYS A 152 -4.18 -4.90 8.49
N THR A 153 -2.91 -4.59 8.26
CA THR A 153 -2.01 -4.18 9.34
C THR A 153 -2.30 -2.72 9.70
N PRO A 154 -2.72 -2.44 10.94
CA PRO A 154 -3.11 -1.09 11.34
C PRO A 154 -1.94 -0.13 11.17
N LEU A 155 -2.15 0.95 10.44
CA LEU A 155 -1.19 2.03 10.38
C LEU A 155 -1.30 2.84 11.66
N THR A 156 -0.23 2.86 12.44
CA THR A 156 -0.13 3.56 13.72
C THR A 156 1.00 4.57 13.67
N GLY A 157 0.79 5.75 14.26
CA GLY A 157 1.80 6.77 14.46
C GLY A 157 1.60 7.50 15.79
N LYS A 158 2.30 8.62 15.97
CA LYS A 158 2.21 9.52 17.13
C LYS A 158 2.03 10.97 16.69
N VAL A 159 1.41 11.75 17.57
CA VAL A 159 1.43 13.21 17.50
C VAL A 159 2.81 13.70 17.90
N VAL A 160 3.52 14.35 16.97
CA VAL A 160 4.87 14.89 17.22
C VAL A 160 4.86 16.36 17.60
N ARG A 161 3.79 17.10 17.25
CA ARG A 161 3.66 18.50 17.64
C ARG A 161 2.22 18.96 17.68
N VAL A 162 1.89 19.79 18.69
CA VAL A 162 0.63 20.52 18.78
C VAL A 162 0.91 22.03 18.74
N SER A 163 0.46 22.71 17.68
CA SER A 163 0.62 24.16 17.56
C SER A 163 -0.47 24.90 18.34
N SER A 164 -0.20 26.15 18.74
CA SER A 164 -1.16 27.03 19.45
C SER A 164 -2.42 27.37 18.64
N GLN A 165 -2.41 27.14 17.32
CA GLN A 165 -3.55 27.29 16.42
C GLN A 165 -4.22 25.96 16.07
N GLU A 166 -4.08 24.93 16.90
CA GLU A 166 -4.68 23.60 16.69
C GLU A 166 -4.24 22.87 15.40
N SER A 167 -3.14 23.30 14.78
CA SER A 167 -2.47 22.49 13.76
C SER A 167 -1.64 21.41 14.46
N ILE A 168 -1.95 20.16 14.13
CA ILE A 168 -1.29 18.97 14.65
C ILE A 168 -0.28 18.51 13.61
N VAL A 169 0.87 18.02 14.03
CA VAL A 169 1.79 17.29 13.17
C VAL A 169 1.87 15.85 13.67
N VAL A 170 1.73 14.89 12.76
CA VAL A 170 1.88 13.46 13.02
C VAL A 170 3.06 12.91 12.23
N ASP A 171 3.68 11.86 12.73
CA ASP A 171 4.80 11.12 12.12
C ASP A 171 4.37 10.12 11.03
N LEU A 172 3.22 10.37 10.40
CA LEU A 172 2.74 9.61 9.24
C LEU A 172 2.83 10.50 8.01
N GLY A 173 3.59 10.07 6.99
CA GLY A 173 3.80 10.80 5.73
C GLY A 173 3.45 9.99 4.49
N ALA A 174 3.80 10.53 3.32
CA ALA A 174 3.57 9.88 2.03
C ALA A 174 4.23 8.48 1.97
N THR A 175 5.36 8.28 2.65
CA THR A 175 6.03 6.98 2.75
C THR A 175 5.21 5.93 3.50
N ASP A 176 4.33 6.37 4.40
CA ASP A 176 3.44 5.50 5.18
C ASP A 176 2.11 5.25 4.45
N ASN A 177 2.03 5.70 3.19
CA ASN A 177 0.86 5.67 2.32
C ASN A 177 -0.36 6.41 2.90
N VAL A 178 -0.13 7.48 3.68
CA VAL A 178 -1.21 8.41 4.01
C VAL A 178 -1.37 9.48 2.94
N THR A 179 -2.61 9.91 2.70
CA THR A 179 -2.95 10.95 1.73
C THR A 179 -3.74 12.07 2.38
N LYS A 180 -3.69 13.25 1.76
CA LYS A 180 -4.52 14.40 2.16
C LYS A 180 -6.00 13.99 2.20
N GLY A 181 -6.72 14.43 3.24
CA GLY A 181 -8.13 14.11 3.49
C GLY A 181 -8.36 12.82 4.28
N MET A 182 -7.34 12.00 4.51
CA MET A 182 -7.48 10.83 5.38
C MET A 182 -7.78 11.26 6.82
N LYS A 183 -8.67 10.52 7.48
CA LYS A 183 -9.03 10.72 8.88
C LYS A 183 -8.36 9.69 9.77
N LEU A 184 -7.74 10.16 10.84
CA LEU A 184 -7.06 9.36 11.85
C LEU A 184 -7.77 9.52 13.21
N LEU A 185 -7.94 8.41 13.92
CA LEU A 185 -8.32 8.38 15.32
C LEU A 185 -7.11 8.74 16.17
N VAL A 186 -7.32 9.57 17.19
CA VAL A 186 -6.31 9.95 18.17
C VAL A 186 -6.70 9.36 19.52
N SER A 187 -5.79 8.62 20.14
CA SER A 187 -6.01 7.95 21.41
C SER A 187 -4.83 8.16 22.35
N ARG A 188 -5.11 8.28 23.65
CA ARG A 188 -4.09 8.43 24.69
C ARG A 188 -4.10 7.21 25.59
N ILE A 189 -2.93 6.69 25.94
CA ILE A 189 -2.83 5.65 26.97
C ILE A 189 -3.17 6.30 28.32
N LYS A 190 -4.26 5.87 28.94
CA LYS A 190 -4.72 6.37 30.23
C LYS A 190 -4.07 5.60 31.38
N GLU A 191 -3.99 4.28 31.25
CA GLU A 191 -3.40 3.41 32.27
C GLU A 191 -2.75 2.20 31.63
N GLU A 192 -1.61 1.78 32.17
CA GLU A 192 -0.98 0.49 31.86
C GLU A 192 -1.19 -0.46 33.04
N ILE A 193 -1.97 -1.50 32.83
CA ILE A 193 -2.17 -2.57 33.81
C ILE A 193 -0.99 -3.52 33.69
N LYS A 194 -0.19 -3.61 34.76
CA LYS A 194 1.01 -4.44 34.83
C LYS A 194 0.79 -5.64 35.74
N ASP A 195 1.45 -6.75 35.44
CA ASP A 195 1.51 -7.90 36.35
C ASP A 195 2.47 -7.64 37.52
N SER A 196 2.54 -8.60 38.44
CA SER A 196 3.46 -8.56 39.59
C SER A 196 4.95 -8.54 39.21
N THR A 197 5.29 -8.81 37.95
CA THR A 197 6.66 -8.74 37.41
C THR A 197 6.97 -7.39 36.75
N GLY A 198 5.99 -6.49 36.67
CA GLY A 198 6.11 -5.20 35.99
C GLY A 198 5.88 -5.28 34.48
N LYS A 199 5.50 -6.44 33.94
CA LYS A 199 5.16 -6.60 32.52
C LYS A 199 3.77 -6.00 32.27
N VAL A 200 3.67 -5.13 31.26
CA VAL A 200 2.39 -4.58 30.81
C VAL A 200 1.53 -5.71 30.25
N ILE A 201 0.39 -5.97 30.89
CA ILE A 201 -0.62 -6.93 30.42
C ILE A 201 -1.58 -6.22 29.47
N MET A 202 -2.00 -5.01 29.84
CA MET A 202 -3.07 -4.30 29.15
C MET A 202 -2.85 -2.80 29.23
N ARG A 203 -3.27 -2.08 28.19
CA ARG A 203 -3.31 -0.62 28.16
C ARG A 203 -4.75 -0.17 27.96
N GLU A 204 -5.24 0.68 28.85
CA GLU A 204 -6.53 1.36 28.68
C GLU A 204 -6.31 2.63 27.87
N TYR A 205 -7.14 2.84 26.84
CA TYR A 205 -7.04 4.00 25.95
C TYR A 205 -8.19 4.97 26.19
N GLU A 206 -7.86 6.25 26.29
CA GLU A 206 -8.80 7.36 26.24
C GLU A 206 -8.95 7.84 24.78
N ASP A 207 -10.19 8.04 24.35
CA ASP A 207 -10.52 8.60 23.05
C ASP A 207 -10.33 10.12 23.06
N VAL A 208 -9.31 10.59 22.34
CA VAL A 208 -8.95 12.01 22.30
C VAL A 208 -9.69 12.74 21.17
N GLY A 209 -10.00 12.04 20.08
CA GLY A 209 -10.77 12.57 18.97
C GLY A 209 -10.32 12.07 17.60
N GLU A 210 -10.72 12.78 16.56
CA GLU A 210 -10.36 12.51 15.16
C GLU A 210 -9.68 13.71 14.52
N ILE A 211 -8.67 13.45 13.69
CA ILE A 211 -7.93 14.44 12.93
C ILE A 211 -8.00 14.11 11.43
N GLU A 212 -7.94 15.14 10.58
CA GLU A 212 -7.91 15.02 9.12
C GLU A 212 -6.59 15.59 8.59
N LEU A 213 -5.91 14.82 7.73
CA LEU A 213 -4.64 15.24 7.12
C LEU A 213 -4.86 16.34 6.08
N LEU A 214 -4.20 17.48 6.26
CA LEU A 214 -4.30 18.65 5.37
C LEU A 214 -3.17 18.74 4.37
N ASP A 215 -1.96 18.41 4.81
CA ASP A 215 -0.73 18.50 4.05
C ASP A 215 0.13 17.29 4.41
N VAL A 216 0.50 16.50 3.40
CA VAL A 216 1.27 15.28 3.58
C VAL A 216 2.65 15.52 2.99
N GLN A 217 3.65 15.51 3.85
CA GLN A 217 5.06 15.54 3.46
C GLN A 217 5.60 14.12 3.39
N LYS A 218 6.90 13.98 3.09
CA LYS A 218 7.53 12.67 2.90
C LYS A 218 7.32 11.74 4.09
N ASP A 219 7.67 12.18 5.30
CA ASP A 219 7.70 11.36 6.52
C ASP A 219 6.80 11.92 7.65
N ALA A 220 6.02 12.97 7.38
CA ALA A 220 5.13 13.59 8.37
C ALA A 220 3.94 14.27 7.69
N SER A 221 2.85 14.46 8.42
CA SER A 221 1.67 15.17 7.92
C SER A 221 1.19 16.23 8.90
N ARG A 222 0.77 17.38 8.35
CA ARG A 222 0.01 18.37 9.11
C ARG A 222 -1.47 17.98 9.06
N ALA A 223 -2.10 17.97 10.21
CA ALA A 223 -3.50 17.65 10.38
C ALA A 223 -4.23 18.78 11.10
N ARG A 224 -5.56 18.78 10.95
CA ARG A 224 -6.49 19.57 11.78
C ARG A 224 -7.42 18.63 12.52
N PHE A 225 -8.03 19.12 13.60
CA PHE A 225 -9.14 18.40 14.20
C PHE A 225 -10.33 18.30 13.26
N PHE A 226 -10.91 17.11 13.21
CA PHE A 226 -12.21 16.84 12.61
C PHE A 226 -13.28 16.71 13.71
N ASN A 227 -12.98 15.96 14.77
CA ASN A 227 -13.86 15.80 15.94
C ASN A 227 -13.03 15.79 17.23
N LYS A 228 -12.98 16.90 17.95
CA LYS A 228 -12.17 17.03 19.18
C LYS A 228 -13.00 16.66 20.41
N LYS A 229 -12.56 15.63 21.15
CA LYS A 229 -13.19 15.22 22.41
C LYS A 229 -12.37 15.66 23.62
N GLN A 230 -11.05 15.53 23.54
CA GLN A 230 -10.09 15.93 24.57
C GLN A 230 -8.97 16.80 23.97
N PRO A 231 -8.19 17.53 24.80
CA PRO A 231 -6.98 18.21 24.34
C PRO A 231 -5.93 17.19 23.90
N VAL A 232 -5.44 17.31 22.66
CA VAL A 232 -4.31 16.51 22.15
C VAL A 232 -3.00 16.97 22.76
N LYS A 233 -2.11 16.02 23.00
CA LYS A 233 -0.74 16.21 23.50
C LYS A 233 0.24 15.51 22.56
N GLU A 234 1.48 15.97 22.60
CA GLU A 234 2.59 15.24 21.98
C GLU A 234 2.70 13.84 22.61
N GLY A 235 2.94 12.84 21.77
CA GLY A 235 2.95 11.43 22.16
C GLY A 235 1.60 10.71 22.09
N ASP A 236 0.48 11.41 21.87
CA ASP A 236 -0.81 10.75 21.64
C ASP A 236 -0.73 9.86 20.38
N LEU A 237 -1.33 8.67 20.44
CA LEU A 237 -1.28 7.69 19.36
C LEU A 237 -2.30 8.03 18.28
N VAL A 238 -1.89 7.92 17.02
CA VAL A 238 -2.78 8.06 15.88
C VAL A 238 -2.94 6.74 15.13
N LYS A 239 -4.16 6.42 14.72
CA LYS A 239 -4.48 5.22 13.94
C LYS A 239 -5.42 5.60 12.79
N VAL A 240 -5.31 4.95 11.64
CA VAL A 240 -6.30 5.15 10.57
C VAL A 240 -7.68 4.78 11.08
N SER A 241 -8.65 5.68 10.93
CA SER A 241 -10.03 5.40 11.35
C SER A 241 -10.61 4.31 10.44
N ASP A 242 -11.19 3.26 11.02
CA ASP A 242 -11.92 2.21 10.28
C ASP A 242 -13.07 2.80 9.44
N ALA A 243 -13.54 4.01 9.78
CA ALA A 243 -14.51 4.77 9.02
C ALA A 243 -14.00 5.21 7.63
N VAL A 244 -12.67 5.28 7.40
CA VAL A 244 -12.08 5.52 6.06
C VAL A 244 -12.14 4.27 5.20
N ILE A 245 -12.13 3.08 5.81
CA ILE A 245 -12.30 1.79 5.10
C ILE A 245 -13.79 1.53 4.79
N THR A 246 -14.71 2.04 5.60
CA THR A 246 -16.15 1.68 5.52
C THR A 246 -17.07 2.76 4.95
N ASN A 247 -16.66 4.04 4.89
CA ASN A 247 -17.48 5.10 4.27
C ASN A 247 -17.23 5.30 2.77
N ASN A 248 -16.38 4.49 2.14
CA ASN A 248 -16.47 4.34 0.70
C ASN A 248 -17.49 3.21 0.43
N SER A 249 -18.68 3.56 -0.06
CA SER A 249 -19.68 2.59 -0.51
C SER A 249 -19.19 1.70 -1.68
N ASP A 250 -17.96 1.95 -2.15
CA ASP A 250 -17.24 1.10 -3.08
C ASP A 250 -16.43 -0.01 -2.40
N THR A 251 -15.93 0.11 -1.17
CA THR A 251 -15.09 -0.95 -0.56
C THR A 251 -15.90 -2.15 -0.09
N SER A 252 -17.15 -1.98 0.36
CA SER A 252 -18.06 -3.11 0.61
C SER A 252 -18.49 -3.82 -0.67
N LYS A 253 -18.64 -3.07 -1.78
CA LYS A 253 -18.85 -3.63 -3.13
C LYS A 253 -17.60 -4.33 -3.67
N ILE A 254 -16.40 -3.79 -3.42
CA ILE A 254 -15.11 -4.39 -3.79
C ILE A 254 -14.87 -5.65 -2.95
N MET A 255 -15.22 -5.66 -1.66
CA MET A 255 -15.15 -6.86 -0.82
C MET A 255 -16.17 -7.93 -1.24
N GLN A 256 -17.38 -7.55 -1.64
CA GLN A 256 -18.34 -8.47 -2.28
C GLN A 256 -17.86 -8.97 -3.65
N GLN A 257 -17.15 -8.16 -4.44
CA GLN A 257 -16.57 -8.55 -5.73
C GLN A 257 -15.34 -9.46 -5.59
N ILE A 258 -14.53 -9.30 -4.53
CA ILE A 258 -13.37 -10.15 -4.25
C ILE A 258 -13.80 -11.50 -3.68
N GLN A 259 -14.90 -11.55 -2.90
CA GLN A 259 -15.46 -12.80 -2.38
C GLN A 259 -16.47 -13.48 -3.33
N GLY A 260 -16.92 -12.80 -4.39
CA GLY A 260 -17.86 -13.32 -5.40
C GLY A 260 -17.24 -13.67 -6.76
N GLY A 261 -15.91 -13.64 -6.91
CA GLY A 261 -15.19 -13.80 -8.17
C GLY A 261 -15.04 -15.24 -8.66
N GLY A 262 -16.14 -15.99 -8.71
CA GLY A 262 -16.22 -17.29 -9.37
C GLY A 262 -17.47 -17.34 -10.24
N GLY A 263 -17.47 -16.64 -11.37
CA GLY A 263 -18.55 -16.75 -12.35
C GLY A 263 -18.76 -15.55 -13.26
N SER A 264 -18.47 -15.77 -14.53
CA SER A 264 -19.13 -15.24 -15.73
C SER A 264 -19.26 -13.72 -15.95
N GLY A 265 -18.78 -13.30 -17.13
CA GLY A 265 -18.67 -11.90 -17.55
C GLY A 265 -19.98 -11.11 -17.52
N SER A 266 -19.91 -9.94 -16.88
CA SER A 266 -20.78 -8.81 -17.18
C SER A 266 -19.87 -7.61 -17.39
N GLY A 267 -19.77 -7.15 -18.64
CA GLY A 267 -18.89 -6.05 -19.04
C GLY A 267 -19.31 -4.75 -18.35
N SER A 268 -18.60 -4.40 -17.28
CA SER A 268 -18.73 -3.11 -16.61
C SER A 268 -17.83 -2.08 -17.32
N PHE A 269 -18.24 -0.81 -17.36
CA PHE A 269 -17.41 0.29 -17.87
C PHE A 269 -16.07 0.46 -17.13
N ILE A 270 -15.93 -0.18 -15.96
CA ILE A 270 -14.71 -0.24 -15.14
C ILE A 270 -13.66 -1.17 -15.77
N ASP A 271 -14.07 -2.16 -16.58
CA ASP A 271 -13.18 -3.17 -17.16
C ASP A 271 -12.15 -2.60 -18.16
N PRO A 272 -12.52 -1.75 -19.13
CA PRO A 272 -11.56 -1.11 -20.02
C PRO A 272 -10.67 -0.09 -19.30
N ALA A 273 -11.20 0.53 -18.23
CA ALA A 273 -10.54 1.60 -17.48
C ALA A 273 -9.30 1.09 -16.72
N TRP A 274 -9.44 0.01 -15.94
CA TRP A 274 -8.30 -0.52 -15.18
C TRP A 274 -7.20 -1.09 -16.09
N ARG A 275 -7.58 -1.69 -17.22
CA ARG A 275 -6.63 -2.19 -18.23
C ARG A 275 -5.82 -1.04 -18.83
N SER A 276 -6.49 0.06 -19.16
CA SER A 276 -5.85 1.27 -19.71
C SER A 276 -5.01 2.05 -18.69
N LEU A 277 -5.25 1.85 -17.39
CA LEU A 277 -4.44 2.44 -16.32
C LEU A 277 -3.05 1.80 -16.24
N ILE A 278 -2.97 0.49 -16.45
CA ILE A 278 -1.71 -0.27 -16.37
C ILE A 278 -0.87 -0.07 -17.62
N LEU A 279 -1.49 -0.17 -18.80
CA LEU A 279 -0.81 0.01 -20.08
C LEU A 279 -1.68 0.86 -21.02
N PRO A 280 -1.18 2.01 -21.52
CA PRO A 280 -1.88 2.78 -22.54
C PRO A 280 -2.20 1.94 -23.78
N GLY A 281 -3.45 1.98 -24.23
CA GLY A 281 -3.98 1.21 -25.37
C GLY A 281 -4.60 -0.13 -25.00
N TRP A 282 -4.38 -0.66 -23.79
CA TRP A 282 -4.87 -1.99 -23.43
C TRP A 282 -6.40 -2.09 -23.34
N GLY A 283 -7.08 -1.04 -22.87
CA GLY A 283 -8.55 -1.00 -22.88
C GLY A 283 -9.13 -0.84 -24.28
N GLN A 284 -8.44 -0.17 -25.21
CA GLN A 284 -8.87 -0.06 -26.60
C GLN A 284 -8.77 -1.40 -27.34
N PHE A 285 -7.72 -2.19 -27.06
CA PHE A 285 -7.67 -3.59 -27.51
C PHE A 285 -8.82 -4.41 -26.94
N TYR A 286 -9.15 -4.22 -25.65
CA TYR A 286 -10.32 -4.86 -25.04
C TYR A 286 -11.63 -4.44 -25.73
N ASN A 287 -11.75 -3.18 -26.16
CA ASN A 287 -12.89 -2.66 -26.91
C ASN A 287 -12.91 -3.07 -28.41
N LYS A 288 -11.99 -3.95 -28.84
CA LYS A 288 -11.81 -4.39 -30.24
C LYS A 288 -11.52 -3.23 -31.20
N ASP A 289 -10.82 -2.21 -30.71
CA ASP A 289 -10.33 -1.09 -31.51
C ASP A 289 -8.80 -1.13 -31.56
N ASP A 290 -8.28 -2.06 -32.36
CA ASP A 290 -6.84 -2.35 -32.46
C ASP A 290 -6.03 -1.14 -32.94
N PHE A 291 -6.61 -0.33 -33.82
CA PHE A 291 -5.97 0.88 -34.31
C PHE A 291 -5.71 1.86 -33.17
N LYS A 292 -6.74 2.19 -32.37
CA LYS A 292 -6.57 3.05 -31.21
C LYS A 292 -5.68 2.43 -30.13
N GLY A 293 -5.76 1.11 -29.94
CA GLY A 293 -4.88 0.37 -29.04
C GLY A 293 -3.41 0.64 -29.36
N TRP A 294 -3.01 0.44 -30.62
CA TRP A 294 -1.64 0.71 -31.05
C TRP A 294 -1.24 2.18 -30.95
N VAL A 295 -2.15 3.10 -31.30
CA VAL A 295 -1.89 4.55 -31.19
C VAL A 295 -1.55 4.94 -29.75
N PHE A 296 -2.35 4.49 -28.77
CA PHE A 296 -2.10 4.82 -27.37
C PHE A 296 -0.88 4.11 -26.80
N THR A 297 -0.61 2.86 -27.18
CA THR A 297 0.60 2.16 -26.74
C THR A 297 1.86 2.85 -27.26
N ILE A 298 1.94 3.16 -28.56
CA ILE A 298 3.11 3.83 -29.15
C ILE A 298 3.30 5.22 -28.53
N THR A 299 2.21 6.00 -28.40
CA THR A 299 2.27 7.34 -27.80
C THR A 299 2.68 7.28 -26.32
N GLY A 300 2.17 6.29 -25.58
CA GLY A 300 2.54 6.03 -24.19
C GLY A 300 4.04 5.75 -24.05
N VAL A 301 4.56 4.81 -24.84
CA VAL A 301 5.99 4.46 -24.86
C VAL A 301 6.86 5.66 -25.23
N LEU A 302 6.52 6.41 -26.27
CA LEU A 302 7.28 7.59 -26.69
C LEU A 302 7.30 8.68 -25.60
N SER A 303 6.15 8.95 -24.97
CA SER A 303 6.07 9.93 -23.89
C SER A 303 6.86 9.51 -22.64
N ALA A 304 6.82 8.21 -22.29
CA ALA A 304 7.59 7.66 -21.18
C ALA A 304 9.09 7.72 -21.46
N ALA A 305 9.52 7.33 -22.67
CA ALA A 305 10.92 7.46 -23.10
C ALA A 305 11.40 8.91 -23.05
N GLY A 306 10.59 9.87 -23.52
CA GLY A 306 10.90 11.30 -23.43
C GLY A 306 11.02 11.83 -21.99
N THR A 307 10.19 11.32 -21.08
CA THR A 307 10.29 11.64 -19.65
C THR A 307 11.58 11.08 -19.04
N ILE A 308 11.94 9.84 -19.38
CA ILE A 308 13.19 9.21 -18.92
C ILE A 308 14.41 9.96 -19.43
N THR A 309 14.48 10.29 -20.73
CA THR A 309 15.63 11.03 -21.28
C THR A 309 15.75 12.43 -20.68
N SER A 310 14.62 13.12 -20.48
CA SER A 310 14.62 14.44 -19.83
C SER A 310 15.05 14.36 -18.35
N TYR A 311 14.70 13.28 -17.65
CA TYR A 311 15.15 13.04 -16.28
C TYR A 311 16.67 12.81 -16.22
N LEU A 312 17.21 12.02 -17.15
CA LEU A 312 18.66 11.76 -17.21
C LEU A 312 19.45 13.05 -17.50
N ASP A 313 19.02 13.88 -18.45
CA ASP A 313 19.63 15.20 -18.72
C ASP A 313 19.56 16.13 -17.51
N TYR A 314 18.39 16.20 -16.85
CA TYR A 314 18.20 16.98 -15.63
C TYR A 314 19.13 16.52 -14.51
N SER A 315 19.18 15.20 -14.24
CA SER A 315 20.00 14.61 -13.19
C SER A 315 21.49 14.91 -13.41
N GLN A 316 21.97 14.79 -14.66
CA GLN A 316 23.35 15.11 -15.01
C GLN A 316 23.68 16.59 -14.75
N LYS A 317 22.89 17.52 -15.27
CA LYS A 317 23.15 18.97 -15.13
C LYS A 317 23.01 19.44 -13.68
N TYR A 318 22.08 18.86 -12.94
CA TYR A 318 21.94 19.14 -11.51
C TYR A 318 23.17 18.68 -10.72
N ASN A 319 23.76 17.53 -11.07
CA ASN A 319 25.00 17.08 -10.47
C ASN A 319 26.18 18.01 -10.82
N GLU A 320 26.31 18.43 -12.08
CA GLU A 320 27.34 19.37 -12.52
C GLU A 320 27.28 20.73 -11.80
N TYR A 321 26.06 21.19 -11.47
CA TYR A 321 25.81 22.36 -10.64
C TYR A 321 26.25 22.14 -9.19
N ASN A 322 25.89 21.00 -8.57
CA ASN A 322 26.22 20.71 -7.16
C ASN A 322 27.73 20.57 -6.90
N ILE A 323 28.51 20.16 -7.89
CA ILE A 323 29.97 20.00 -7.77
C ILE A 323 30.76 21.23 -8.23
N ALA A 324 30.08 22.27 -8.71
CA ALA A 324 30.73 23.47 -9.23
C ALA A 324 31.32 24.31 -8.08
N THR A 325 32.62 24.57 -8.14
CA THR A 325 33.35 25.40 -7.16
C THR A 325 33.79 26.75 -7.71
N ASP A 326 33.76 26.93 -9.04
CA ASP A 326 34.08 28.20 -9.70
C ASP A 326 32.87 29.15 -9.66
N ILE A 327 33.00 30.24 -8.90
CA ILE A 327 31.99 31.27 -8.68
C ILE A 327 31.44 31.82 -10.01
N ASN A 328 32.27 31.94 -11.05
CA ASN A 328 31.85 32.50 -12.34
C ASN A 328 31.02 31.52 -13.18
N GLN A 329 31.04 30.22 -12.87
CA GLN A 329 30.34 29.17 -13.64
C GLN A 329 29.07 28.65 -12.94
N ILE A 330 28.90 28.93 -11.64
CA ILE A 330 27.75 28.44 -10.84
C ILE A 330 26.43 28.95 -11.43
N GLU A 331 26.35 30.23 -11.80
CA GLU A 331 25.13 30.81 -12.35
C GLU A 331 24.73 30.14 -13.68
N GLN A 332 25.69 29.92 -14.58
CA GLN A 332 25.43 29.26 -15.85
C GLN A 332 24.95 27.81 -15.65
N LYS A 333 25.61 27.05 -14.78
CA LYS A 333 25.22 25.67 -14.47
C LYS A 333 23.87 25.57 -13.78
N TYR A 334 23.54 26.54 -12.92
CA TYR A 334 22.21 26.65 -12.35
C TYR A 334 21.15 26.85 -13.44
N GLN A 335 21.40 27.77 -14.39
CA GLN A 335 20.48 28.02 -15.50
C GLN A 335 20.30 26.78 -16.38
N ASP A 336 21.38 26.04 -16.67
CA ASP A 336 21.32 24.80 -17.44
C ASP A 336 20.50 23.71 -16.72
N ALA A 337 20.73 23.52 -15.41
CA ALA A 337 19.97 22.59 -14.58
C ALA A 337 18.49 22.99 -14.47
N ASN A 338 18.20 24.28 -14.30
CA ASN A 338 16.84 24.80 -14.23
C ASN A 338 16.10 24.67 -15.57
N ASN A 339 16.77 24.90 -16.70
CA ASN A 339 16.22 24.67 -18.03
C ASN A 339 15.90 23.19 -18.27
N ALA A 340 16.80 22.29 -17.86
CA ALA A 340 16.55 20.85 -17.94
C ALA A 340 15.40 20.40 -17.03
N TYR A 341 15.29 20.98 -15.83
CA TYR A 341 14.18 20.76 -14.91
C TYR A 341 12.82 21.18 -15.52
N GLN A 342 12.76 22.33 -16.21
CA GLN A 342 11.56 22.76 -16.90
C GLN A 342 11.16 21.81 -18.05
N ARG A 343 12.14 21.30 -18.81
CA ARG A 343 11.89 20.29 -19.86
C ARG A 343 11.35 18.99 -19.27
N PHE A 344 11.94 18.50 -18.18
CA PHE A 344 11.49 17.30 -17.47
C PHE A 344 10.05 17.45 -16.96
N ASN A 345 9.73 18.57 -16.31
CA ASN A 345 8.35 18.86 -15.87
C ASN A 345 7.38 18.97 -17.05
N GLY A 346 7.82 19.51 -18.19
CA GLY A 346 7.05 19.50 -19.43
C GLY A 346 6.76 18.09 -19.92
N ALA A 347 7.76 17.21 -19.93
CA ALA A 347 7.62 15.81 -20.33
C ALA A 347 6.63 15.05 -19.42
N ILE A 348 6.72 15.23 -18.09
CA ILE A 348 5.76 14.65 -17.14
C ILE A 348 4.32 15.08 -17.46
N ARG A 349 4.09 16.36 -17.73
CA ARG A 349 2.75 16.88 -18.06
C ARG A 349 2.22 16.26 -19.35
N ILE A 350 3.07 16.08 -20.35
CA ILE A 350 2.70 15.43 -21.62
C ILE A 350 2.34 13.96 -21.37
N THR A 351 3.17 13.21 -20.64
CA THR A 351 2.89 11.82 -20.28
C THR A 351 1.59 11.69 -19.49
N ALA A 352 1.35 12.56 -18.51
CA ALA A 352 0.09 12.58 -17.75
C ALA A 352 -1.13 12.87 -18.64
N ALA A 353 -1.01 13.78 -19.60
CA ALA A 353 -2.06 14.07 -20.57
C ALA A 353 -2.34 12.87 -21.48
N VAL A 354 -1.31 12.18 -21.96
CA VAL A 354 -1.43 10.94 -22.76
C VAL A 354 -2.16 9.86 -21.96
N TRP A 355 -1.78 9.61 -20.71
CA TRP A 355 -2.45 8.63 -19.84
C TRP A 355 -3.91 9.00 -19.56
N THR A 356 -4.20 10.27 -19.37
CA THR A 356 -5.56 10.77 -19.12
C THR A 356 -6.45 10.62 -20.35
N LEU A 357 -5.96 11.00 -21.54
CA LEU A 357 -6.68 10.86 -22.80
C LEU A 357 -6.94 9.39 -23.15
N ASN A 358 -5.94 8.54 -22.94
CA ASN A 358 -6.06 7.08 -23.08
C ASN A 358 -7.16 6.50 -22.19
N LEU A 359 -7.18 6.89 -20.91
CA LEU A 359 -8.18 6.43 -19.95
C LEU A 359 -9.59 6.89 -20.33
N LEU A 360 -9.73 8.16 -20.70
CA LEU A 360 -11.02 8.72 -21.13
C LEU A 360 -11.53 8.05 -22.40
N ASP A 361 -10.68 7.85 -23.42
CA ASP A 361 -11.09 7.18 -24.65
C ASP A 361 -11.46 5.72 -24.38
N ALA A 362 -10.75 4.99 -23.51
CA ALA A 362 -11.08 3.60 -23.19
C ALA A 362 -12.46 3.45 -22.53
N VAL A 363 -12.83 4.40 -21.67
CA VAL A 363 -14.14 4.42 -21.01
C VAL A 363 -15.24 4.85 -21.98
N ILE A 364 -15.01 5.92 -22.77
CA ILE A 364 -16.02 6.46 -23.70
C ILE A 364 -16.25 5.53 -24.89
N SER A 365 -15.21 4.85 -25.37
CA SER A 365 -15.28 3.93 -26.52
C SER A 365 -15.81 2.55 -26.17
N PHE A 366 -16.16 2.30 -24.90
CA PHE A 366 -16.68 1.02 -24.46
C PHE A 366 -18.07 0.75 -25.04
N ASP A 367 -18.18 -0.29 -25.87
CA ASP A 367 -19.46 -0.80 -26.36
C ASP A 367 -19.68 -2.24 -25.84
N PRO A 368 -20.61 -2.44 -24.89
CA PRO A 368 -20.88 -3.78 -24.35
C PRO A 368 -21.42 -4.75 -25.41
N LYS A 369 -22.05 -4.26 -26.50
CA LYS A 369 -22.61 -5.13 -27.56
C LYS A 369 -21.52 -5.82 -28.39
N LYS A 370 -20.34 -5.20 -28.54
CA LYS A 370 -19.19 -5.80 -29.22
C LYS A 370 -18.62 -7.01 -28.47
N GLN A 371 -18.88 -7.12 -27.16
CA GLN A 371 -18.41 -8.22 -26.31
C GLN A 371 -19.31 -9.46 -26.43
N HIS A 372 -20.63 -9.28 -26.58
CA HIS A 372 -21.59 -10.38 -26.69
C HIS A 372 -21.66 -11.02 -28.09
N ALA A 373 -21.13 -10.37 -29.13
CA ALA A 373 -21.13 -10.89 -30.50
C ALA A 373 -20.20 -12.12 -30.72
N SER A 374 -19.51 -12.60 -29.67
CA SER A 374 -18.58 -13.74 -29.73
C SER A 374 -19.09 -15.01 -29.02
N SER A 375 -20.31 -15.03 -28.44
CA SER A 375 -20.87 -16.27 -27.92
C SER A 375 -21.59 -17.02 -29.05
N SER A 376 -20.87 -17.86 -29.79
CA SER A 376 -21.46 -18.91 -30.62
C SER A 376 -21.96 -20.07 -29.74
N ASP A 377 -22.70 -19.76 -28.66
CA ASP A 377 -23.30 -20.74 -27.77
C ASP A 377 -24.82 -20.74 -27.99
N PRO A 378 -25.37 -21.78 -28.65
CA PRO A 378 -26.82 -21.92 -28.86
C PRO A 378 -27.63 -22.02 -27.56
N ASN A 379 -26.99 -22.20 -26.40
CA ASN A 379 -27.67 -22.46 -25.12
C ASN A 379 -27.78 -21.23 -24.20
N ALA A 380 -27.38 -20.03 -24.64
CA ALA A 380 -27.47 -18.82 -23.83
C ALA A 380 -28.90 -18.23 -23.67
N MET A 381 -29.97 -18.96 -24.04
CA MET A 381 -31.34 -18.46 -24.06
C MET A 381 -32.20 -18.80 -22.82
N PHE A 382 -31.63 -19.36 -21.75
CA PHE A 382 -32.43 -19.72 -20.57
C PHE A 382 -31.80 -19.22 -19.27
N CYS A 383 -31.88 -17.91 -19.03
CA CYS A 383 -31.91 -17.31 -17.69
C CYS A 383 -32.37 -15.85 -17.79
N GLN A 384 -33.64 -15.62 -18.13
CA GLN A 384 -34.34 -14.40 -17.72
C GLN A 384 -35.29 -14.77 -16.58
N SER A 385 -34.92 -14.31 -15.38
CA SER A 385 -35.79 -14.26 -14.21
C SER A 385 -37.02 -13.43 -14.56
N ASN A 386 -38.19 -14.07 -14.50
CA ASN A 386 -39.49 -13.45 -14.69
C ASN A 386 -39.73 -12.41 -13.59
N GLY A 387 -39.54 -11.13 -13.93
CA GLY A 387 -40.30 -10.05 -13.33
C GLY A 387 -41.77 -10.20 -13.74
N ILE A 388 -42.64 -10.15 -12.75
CA ILE A 388 -44.10 -10.22 -12.92
C ILE A 388 -44.53 -9.03 -13.77
N ASP A 389 -44.95 -9.29 -15.01
CA ASP A 389 -45.86 -8.44 -15.76
C ASP A 389 -46.88 -9.31 -16.50
N SER A 390 -48.13 -8.89 -16.41
CA SER A 390 -49.37 -9.60 -16.74
C SER A 390 -49.38 -10.34 -18.09
N VAL A 391 -49.57 -11.66 -18.06
CA VAL A 391 -50.01 -12.46 -19.20
C VAL A 391 -51.53 -12.29 -19.38
N LYS A 392 -51.96 -11.60 -20.45
CA LYS A 392 -53.34 -11.71 -20.95
C LYS A 392 -53.49 -13.04 -21.67
N VAL A 393 -54.15 -14.00 -21.02
CA VAL A 393 -54.54 -15.28 -21.63
C VAL A 393 -55.81 -15.05 -22.46
N GLY A 394 -55.69 -15.10 -23.78
CA GLY A 394 -56.83 -15.18 -24.70
C GLY A 394 -57.08 -16.64 -25.07
N TYR A 395 -58.21 -17.20 -24.64
CA TYR A 395 -58.68 -18.50 -25.13
C TYR A 395 -59.59 -18.27 -26.35
N THR A 396 -59.30 -18.97 -27.45
CA THR A 396 -60.21 -19.10 -28.59
C THR A 396 -61.00 -20.40 -28.42
N VAL A 397 -62.31 -20.30 -28.19
CA VAL A 397 -63.23 -21.44 -28.21
C VAL A 397 -63.51 -21.81 -29.66
N LYS A 398 -63.23 -23.07 -30.04
CA LYS A 398 -63.82 -23.68 -31.24
C LYS A 398 -65.05 -24.48 -30.80
N TRP A 399 -66.12 -24.26 -31.57
CA TRP A 399 -67.52 -24.68 -31.41
C TRP A 399 -67.76 -26.10 -30.91
#